data_AF-A0A7K1EMP6-F1
#
_entry.id   AF-A0A7K1EMP6-F1
#
_cell.length_a   1.000
_cell.length_b   1.000
_cell.length_c   1.000
_cell.angle_alpha   90.00
_cell.angle_beta   90.00
_cell.angle_gamma   90.00
#
_symmetry.space_group_name_H-M   'P 1'
#
loop_
_entity.id
_entity.type
_entity.pdbx_description
1 polymer ?
#
loop_
_entity_poly.entity_id
_entity_poly.type
_entity_poly.pdbx_seq_one_letter_code
_entity_poly.pdbx_strand_id
1 'polypeptide(L)'
;RRTVVMGTLWGIVGLACVSLWDNTGSVAQMLWGAAVMWLVLKILEIISRGDLGAGDVSLGPLLGLFTGWLALERVFIAVVAAFFIGGLFAIALVTLGRASRRTFIAFGPFLVLGAFVGVLR
;
A
#
# COMPACT_ATOMS: atom_id res chain seq x y z
N ARG A 1 -10.52 -7.23 -11.39
CA ARG A 1 -9.93 -8.42 -10.71
C ARG A 1 -8.78 -9.08 -11.49
N ARG A 2 -8.87 -9.37 -12.80
CA ARG A 2 -7.78 -10.03 -13.57
C ARG A 2 -6.49 -9.21 -13.75
N THR A 3 -6.60 -7.91 -14.02
CA THR A 3 -5.44 -7.01 -14.24
C THR A 3 -4.57 -6.83 -13.01
N VAL A 4 -5.18 -6.89 -11.83
CA VAL A 4 -4.51 -6.77 -10.54
C VAL A 4 -3.70 -8.01 -10.21
N VAL A 5 -4.29 -9.19 -10.36
CA VAL A 5 -3.59 -10.46 -10.10
C VAL A 5 -2.39 -10.55 -11.04
N MET A 6 -2.53 -10.11 -12.29
CA MET A 6 -1.41 -9.95 -13.20
C MET A 6 -0.39 -8.94 -12.68
N GLY A 7 -0.79 -7.76 -12.21
CA GLY A 7 0.15 -6.76 -11.66
C GLY A 7 0.96 -7.26 -10.45
N THR A 8 0.31 -7.97 -9.52
CA THR A 8 1.00 -8.60 -8.38
C THR A 8 1.93 -9.73 -8.85
N LEU A 9 1.50 -10.56 -9.81
CA LEU A 9 2.33 -11.62 -10.39
C LEU A 9 3.54 -11.04 -11.13
N TRP A 10 3.37 -10.00 -11.95
CA TRP A 10 4.46 -9.30 -12.64
C TRP A 10 5.39 -8.61 -11.65
N GLY A 11 4.87 -8.06 -10.56
CA GLY A 11 5.67 -7.50 -9.47
C GLY A 11 6.54 -8.57 -8.78
N ILE A 12 5.97 -9.74 -8.48
CA ILE A 12 6.70 -10.89 -7.92
C ILE A 12 7.77 -11.37 -8.91
N VAL A 13 7.45 -11.49 -10.19
CA VAL A 13 8.40 -11.93 -11.24
C VAL A 13 9.53 -10.92 -11.42
N GLY A 14 9.22 -9.63 -11.54
CA GLY A 14 10.22 -8.58 -11.70
C GLY A 14 11.18 -8.52 -10.50
N LEU A 15 10.68 -8.75 -9.29
CA LEU A 15 11.51 -8.73 -8.08
C LEU A 15 12.26 -10.04 -7.83
N ALA A 16 11.74 -11.18 -8.26
CA ALA A 16 12.51 -12.43 -8.30
C ALA A 16 13.73 -12.28 -9.21
N CYS A 17 13.61 -11.58 -10.35
CA CYS A 17 14.74 -11.24 -11.21
C CYS A 17 15.74 -10.31 -10.51
N VAL A 18 15.28 -9.34 -9.70
CA VAL A 18 16.15 -8.44 -8.92
C VAL A 18 16.86 -9.18 -7.78
N SER A 19 16.21 -10.15 -7.13
CA SER A 19 16.81 -10.97 -6.06
C SER A 19 17.93 -11.90 -6.52
N LEU A 20 17.99 -12.20 -7.82
CA LEU A 20 19.11 -12.94 -8.41
C LEU A 20 20.33 -12.04 -8.64
N TRP A 21 20.15 -10.71 -8.61
CA TRP A 21 21.19 -9.73 -8.89
C TRP A 21 21.79 -9.11 -7.62
N ASP A 22 21.03 -9.03 -6.53
CA ASP A 22 21.42 -8.32 -5.32
C ASP A 22 21.16 -9.16 -4.05
N ASN A 23 22.22 -9.39 -3.26
CA ASN A 23 22.20 -10.21 -2.03
C ASN A 23 21.92 -9.35 -0.77
N THR A 24 21.60 -8.07 -0.96
CA THR A 24 21.45 -7.08 0.12
C THR A 24 20.04 -7.09 0.72
N GLY A 25 19.02 -7.45 -0.07
CA GLY A 25 17.61 -7.50 0.35
C GLY A 25 17.16 -8.90 0.75
N SER A 26 16.48 -9.02 1.89
CA SER A 26 15.88 -10.30 2.30
C SER A 26 14.58 -10.55 1.55
N VAL A 27 14.56 -11.55 0.67
CA VAL A 27 13.34 -12.01 -0.04
C VAL A 27 12.22 -12.34 0.96
N ALA A 28 12.56 -12.80 2.16
CA ALA A 28 11.59 -13.04 3.22
C ALA A 28 10.91 -11.74 3.70
N GLN A 29 11.68 -10.66 3.90
CA GLN A 29 11.13 -9.36 4.33
C GLN A 29 10.25 -8.72 3.26
N MET A 30 10.56 -8.92 1.99
CA MET A 30 9.70 -8.55 0.87
C MET A 30 8.33 -9.21 0.93
N LEU A 31 8.31 -10.54 1.04
CA LEU A 31 7.07 -11.30 1.08
C LEU A 31 6.24 -10.92 2.30
N TRP A 32 6.90 -10.71 3.44
CA TRP A 32 6.25 -10.19 4.63
C TRP A 32 5.69 -8.78 4.42
N GLY A 33 6.45 -7.87 3.82
CA GLY A 33 5.98 -6.51 3.52
C GLY A 33 4.76 -6.49 2.62
N ALA A 34 4.78 -7.30 1.55
CA ALA A 34 3.66 -7.47 0.64
C ALA A 34 2.41 -8.02 1.34
N ALA A 35 2.60 -9.08 2.14
CA ALA A 35 1.52 -9.73 2.87
C ALA A 35 0.90 -8.78 3.91
N VAL A 36 1.73 -8.07 4.68
CA VAL A 36 1.28 -7.09 5.68
C VAL A 36 0.50 -5.96 5.03
N MET A 37 1.05 -5.33 3.99
CA MET A 37 0.41 -4.21 3.30
C MET A 37 -0.94 -4.63 2.69
N TRP A 38 -0.98 -5.80 2.04
CA TRP A 38 -2.21 -6.35 1.49
C TRP A 38 -3.24 -6.66 2.58
N LEU A 39 -2.83 -7.31 3.66
CA LEU A 39 -3.71 -7.68 4.77
C LEU A 39 -4.34 -6.45 5.40
N VAL A 40 -3.54 -5.42 5.68
CA VAL A 40 -4.02 -4.15 6.25
C VAL A 40 -5.06 -3.50 5.33
N LEU A 41 -4.79 -3.39 4.03
CA LEU A 41 -5.75 -2.80 3.09
C LEU A 41 -6.99 -3.67 2.89
N LYS A 42 -6.86 -5.00 2.94
CA LYS A 42 -8.00 -5.91 2.87
C LYS A 42 -8.90 -5.81 4.08
N ILE A 43 -8.32 -5.75 5.27
CA ILE A 43 -9.07 -5.51 6.51
C ILE A 43 -9.80 -4.18 6.40
N LEU A 44 -9.13 -3.13 5.92
CA LEU A 44 -9.75 -1.82 5.73
C LEU A 44 -10.91 -1.85 4.72
N GLU A 45 -10.74 -2.53 3.58
CA GLU A 45 -11.81 -2.72 2.57
C GLU A 45 -13.03 -3.44 3.13
N ILE A 46 -12.82 -4.47 3.96
CA ILE A 46 -13.89 -5.22 4.61
C ILE A 46 -14.62 -4.34 5.62
N ILE A 47 -13.88 -3.61 6.46
CA ILE A 47 -14.46 -2.70 7.48
C ILE A 47 -15.21 -1.56 6.81
N SER A 48 -14.66 -1.01 5.73
CA SER A 48 -15.26 0.09 4.96
C SER A 48 -16.40 -0.37 4.05
N ARG A 49 -16.81 -1.66 4.11
CA ARG A 49 -17.90 -2.24 3.31
C ARG A 49 -17.76 -1.98 1.80
N GLY A 50 -16.52 -1.92 1.30
CA GLY A 50 -16.24 -1.66 -0.11
C GLY A 50 -16.16 -0.19 -0.52
N ASP A 51 -16.21 0.76 0.43
CA ASP A 51 -15.93 2.19 0.16
C ASP A 51 -14.47 2.46 -0.23
N LEU A 52 -13.58 1.48 0.00
CA LEU A 52 -12.20 1.53 -0.44
C LEU A 52 -12.12 1.00 -1.86
N GLY A 53 -11.52 1.77 -2.77
CA GLY A 53 -11.37 1.37 -4.16
C GLY A 53 -10.67 0.01 -4.25
N ALA A 54 -11.29 -0.97 -4.91
CA ALA A 54 -10.68 -2.28 -5.11
C ALA A 54 -9.31 -2.20 -5.81
N GLY A 55 -9.05 -1.11 -6.55
CA GLY A 55 -7.74 -0.77 -7.11
C GLY A 55 -6.70 -0.39 -6.05
N ASP A 56 -7.06 0.25 -4.95
CA ASP A 56 -6.13 0.69 -3.91
C ASP A 56 -5.58 -0.51 -3.12
N VAL A 57 -6.44 -1.47 -2.80
CA VAL A 57 -6.08 -2.72 -2.11
C VAL A 57 -5.11 -3.56 -2.95
N SER A 58 -5.21 -3.41 -4.27
CA SER A 58 -4.39 -4.09 -5.26
C SER A 58 -2.99 -3.49 -5.39
N LEU A 59 -2.84 -2.20 -5.05
CA LEU A 59 -1.55 -1.51 -4.99
C LEU A 59 -0.77 -1.85 -3.72
N GLY A 60 -1.46 -2.25 -2.64
CA GLY A 60 -0.85 -2.68 -1.37
C GLY A 60 0.29 -3.69 -1.53
N PRO A 61 0.05 -4.86 -2.15
CA PRO A 61 1.11 -5.85 -2.39
C PRO A 61 2.32 -5.27 -3.11
N LEU A 62 2.12 -4.46 -4.16
CA LEU A 62 3.20 -3.85 -4.94
C LEU A 62 4.05 -2.89 -4.10
N LEU A 63 3.40 -2.03 -3.32
CA LEU A 63 4.09 -1.09 -2.45
C LEU A 63 4.79 -1.83 -1.30
N GLY A 64 4.14 -2.83 -0.71
CA GLY A 64 4.71 -3.67 0.36
C GLY A 64 5.90 -4.50 -0.10
N LEU A 65 5.90 -4.99 -1.35
CA LEU A 65 7.06 -5.64 -1.98
C LEU A 65 8.23 -4.65 -2.07
N PHE A 66 7.98 -3.43 -2.56
CA PHE A 66 9.03 -2.43 -2.74
C PHE A 66 9.63 -1.94 -1.41
N THR A 67 8.78 -1.60 -0.43
CA THR A 67 9.26 -1.15 0.89
C THR A 67 9.86 -2.30 1.69
N GLY A 68 9.32 -3.51 1.58
CA GLY A 68 9.79 -4.70 2.29
C GLY A 68 11.12 -5.25 1.76
N TRP A 69 11.49 -4.93 0.52
CA TRP A 69 12.83 -5.21 -0.03
C TRP A 69 13.92 -4.46 0.72
N LEU A 70 13.63 -3.21 1.11
CA LEU A 70 14.59 -2.36 1.81
C LEU A 70 14.69 -2.70 3.30
N ALA A 71 13.54 -2.83 3.98
CA ALA A 71 13.44 -3.34 5.35
C ALA A 71 11.97 -3.48 5.75
N LEU A 72 11.66 -4.41 6.66
CA LEU A 72 10.30 -4.56 7.17
C LEU A 72 9.80 -3.32 7.92
N GLU A 73 10.69 -2.60 8.62
CA GLU A 73 10.37 -1.37 9.35
C GLU A 73 9.81 -0.28 8.43
N ARG A 74 10.31 -0.20 7.19
CA ARG A 74 9.89 0.78 6.17
C ARG A 74 8.46 0.56 5.72
N VAL A 75 7.99 -0.70 5.70
CA VAL A 75 6.59 -1.06 5.44
C VAL A 75 5.70 -0.44 6.51
N PHE A 76 6.11 -0.52 7.78
CA PHE A 76 5.34 0.01 8.88
C PHE A 76 5.25 1.54 8.81
N ILE A 77 6.37 2.22 8.56
CA ILE A 77 6.41 3.67 8.35
C ILE A 77 5.52 4.06 7.17
N ALA A 78 5.56 3.31 6.07
CA ALA A 78 4.75 3.57 4.88
C ALA A 78 3.25 3.48 5.16
N VAL A 79 2.81 2.43 5.86
CA VAL A 79 1.40 2.27 6.27
C VAL A 79 0.97 3.42 7.16
N VAL A 80 1.74 3.71 8.21
CA VAL A 80 1.40 4.78 9.16
C VAL A 80 1.34 6.13 8.45
N ALA A 81 2.32 6.46 7.61
CA ALA A 81 2.34 7.70 6.85
C ALA A 81 1.15 7.80 5.88
N ALA A 82 0.81 6.71 5.17
CA ALA A 82 -0.34 6.68 4.27
C ALA A 82 -1.65 6.95 5.03
N PHE A 83 -1.85 6.30 6.18
CA PHE A 83 -3.02 6.53 7.03
C PHE A 83 -3.07 7.95 7.60
N PHE A 84 -1.93 8.50 8.01
CA PHE A 84 -1.88 9.84 8.57
C PHE A 84 -2.22 10.91 7.52
N ILE A 85 -1.62 10.80 6.32
CA ILE A 85 -1.88 11.73 5.22
C ILE A 85 -3.32 11.57 4.71
N GLY A 86 -3.77 10.33 4.47
CA GLY A 86 -5.13 10.05 4.00
C GLY A 86 -6.20 10.43 5.02
N GLY A 87 -5.94 10.19 6.31
CA GLY A 87 -6.83 10.57 7.40
C GLY A 87 -6.94 12.09 7.57
N LEU A 88 -5.81 12.80 7.51
CA LEU A 88 -5.81 14.26 7.58
C LEU A 88 -6.56 14.88 6.39
N PHE A 89 -6.37 14.33 5.19
CA PHE A 89 -7.10 14.76 4.00
C PHE A 89 -8.60 14.50 4.11
N ALA A 90 -9.01 13.33 4.63
CA ALA A 90 -10.40 13.01 4.87
C ALA A 90 -11.05 13.97 5.89
N ILE A 91 -10.35 14.27 7.00
CA ILE A 91 -10.81 15.24 8.02
C ILE A 91 -10.94 16.64 7.41
N ALA A 92 -9.97 17.07 6.61
CA ALA A 92 -10.05 18.35 5.90
C ALA A 92 -11.26 18.40 4.97
N LEU A 93 -11.51 17.38 4.15
CA LEU A 93 -12.66 17.35 3.25
C LEU A 93 -14.01 17.40 3.98
N VAL A 94 -14.12 16.71 5.12
CA VAL A 94 -15.33 16.70 5.95
C VAL A 94 -15.54 18.05 6.63
N THR A 95 -14.48 18.68 7.17
CA THR A 95 -14.57 20.00 7.81
C THR A 95 -14.87 21.13 6.83
N LEU A 96 -14.37 21.04 5.59
CA LEU A 96 -14.70 21.95 4.50
C LEU A 96 -16.11 21.70 3.90
N GLY A 97 -16.86 20.70 4.37
CA GLY A 97 -18.19 20.36 3.86
C GLY A 97 -18.22 19.82 2.43
N ARG A 98 -17.05 19.44 1.88
CA ARG A 98 -16.92 18.96 0.49
C ARG A 98 -17.03 17.44 0.35
N ALA A 99 -16.99 16.70 1.47
CA ALA A 99 -17.26 15.27 1.51
C ALA A 99 -18.31 14.92 2.57
N SER A 100 -19.15 13.96 2.23
CA SER A 100 -20.04 13.28 3.19
C SER A 100 -19.49 11.89 3.50
N ARG A 101 -20.08 11.20 4.49
CA ARG A 101 -19.79 9.78 4.79
C ARG A 101 -19.98 8.83 3.59
N ARG A 102 -20.60 9.27 2.49
CA ARG A 102 -20.81 8.47 1.27
C ARG A 102 -19.87 8.85 0.11
N THR A 103 -18.97 9.81 0.31
CA THR A 103 -18.07 10.25 -0.76
C THR A 103 -16.91 9.27 -0.88
N PHE A 104 -16.82 8.59 -2.02
CA PHE A 104 -15.76 7.63 -2.32
C PHE A 104 -14.44 8.40 -2.55
N ILE A 105 -13.45 8.18 -1.69
CA ILE A 105 -12.12 8.81 -1.81
C ILE A 105 -11.13 7.71 -2.19
N ALA A 106 -10.45 7.88 -3.33
CA ALA A 106 -9.39 6.97 -3.75
C ALA A 106 -8.20 7.08 -2.78
N PHE A 107 -7.83 5.98 -2.14
CA PHE A 107 -6.78 5.93 -1.13
C PHE A 107 -5.39 5.69 -1.73
N GLY A 108 -5.32 5.27 -3.00
CA GLY A 108 -4.10 4.95 -3.74
C GLY A 108 -3.03 6.06 -3.73
N PRO A 109 -3.36 7.34 -3.98
CA PRO A 109 -2.36 8.42 -3.95
C PRO A 109 -1.70 8.59 -2.58
N PHE A 110 -2.47 8.45 -1.49
CA PHE A 110 -1.95 8.54 -0.12
C PHE A 110 -1.08 7.34 0.23
N LEU A 111 -1.41 6.16 -0.28
CA LEU A 111 -0.58 4.95 -0.20
C LEU A 111 0.79 5.15 -0.85
N VAL A 112 0.82 5.75 -2.04
CA VAL A 112 2.08 6.04 -2.75
C VAL A 112 2.91 7.07 -1.97
N LEU A 113 2.27 8.12 -1.44
CA LEU A 113 2.96 9.11 -0.60
C LEU A 113 3.52 8.50 0.69
N GLY A 114 2.77 7.62 1.35
CA GLY A 114 3.24 6.90 2.52
C GLY A 114 4.43 6.00 2.19
N ALA A 115 4.35 5.23 1.10
CA ALA A 115 5.45 4.41 0.62
C ALA A 115 6.70 5.23 0.31
N PHE A 116 6.56 6.41 -0.31
CA PHE A 116 7.66 7.32 -0.55
C PHE A 116 8.34 7.78 0.75
N VAL A 117 7.56 8.10 1.79
CA VAL A 117 8.11 8.43 3.12
C VAL A 117 8.83 7.23 3.74
N GLY A 118 8.29 6.02 3.60
CA GLY A 118 8.93 4.79 4.09
C GLY A 118 10.24 4.45 3.36
N VAL A 119 10.36 4.78 2.07
CA VAL A 119 11.62 4.60 1.32
C VAL A 119 12.68 5.61 1.73
N LEU A 120 12.27 6.83 2.11
CA LEU A 120 13.20 7.89 2.53
C LEU A 120 13.76 7.72 3.96
N ARG A 121 13.23 6.80 4.76
CA ARG A 121 13.69 6.50 6.12
C ARG A 121 14.28 5.10 6.15
#